data_AF-A0AAW3ZP72-F1
#
_entry.id   AF-A0AAW3ZP72-F1
#
_cell.length_a   1.000
_cell.length_b   1.000
_cell.length_c   1.000
_cell.angle_alpha   90.00
_cell.angle_beta   90.00
_cell.angle_gamma   90.00
#
_symmetry.space_group_name_H-M   'P 1'
#
loop_
_entity.id
_entity.type
_entity.pdbx_description
1 polymer ?
#
loop_
_entity_poly.entity_id
_entity_poly.type
_entity_poly.pdbx_seq_one_letter_code
_entity_poly.pdbx_strand_id
1 'polypeptide(L)'
;MFEFSRPPHEPRLPLSAALRQLAEQPAPFDDWPQLSARLRSEAHSHQSRWPSLALAASLLIGITLALLLQPTPQVSAPQATAVEPPALEALQAESAWLENWLRQQRQLKRATAVLDAERLSARQELIDQLQFVDLLLAEEPVADTELALWQQRVLLLRQLSVEYSALGPALSAAALVNGPLLL
;
A
#
# COMPACT_ATOMS: atom_id res chain seq x y z
N MET A 1 11.83 -11.17 -57.64
CA MET A 1 11.58 -9.76 -57.31
C MET A 1 10.21 -9.72 -56.63
N PHE A 2 10.18 -9.68 -55.30
CA PHE A 2 8.93 -9.74 -54.52
C PHE A 2 8.59 -8.33 -54.06
N GLU A 3 7.50 -7.76 -54.60
CA GLU A 3 6.91 -6.53 -54.08
C GLU A 3 6.23 -6.84 -52.74
N PHE A 4 6.75 -6.26 -51.67
CA PHE A 4 6.07 -6.23 -50.38
C PHE A 4 4.95 -5.18 -50.45
N SER A 5 3.73 -5.60 -50.78
CA SER A 5 2.53 -4.79 -50.58
C SER A 5 2.37 -4.50 -49.08
N ARG A 6 2.62 -3.25 -48.66
CA ARG A 6 2.29 -2.79 -47.31
C ARG A 6 0.76 -2.81 -47.15
N PRO A 7 0.21 -3.40 -46.07
CA PRO A 7 -1.21 -3.27 -45.80
C PRO A 7 -1.58 -1.80 -45.52
N PRO A 8 -2.80 -1.38 -45.88
CA PRO A 8 -3.28 -0.03 -45.62
C PRO A 8 -3.27 0.27 -44.12
N HIS A 9 -2.84 1.49 -43.76
CA HIS A 9 -2.86 1.97 -42.38
C HIS A 9 -4.29 2.03 -41.88
N GLU A 10 -4.69 1.08 -41.02
CA GLU A 10 -5.96 1.16 -40.32
C GLU A 10 -5.99 2.42 -39.43
N PRO A 11 -7.10 3.18 -39.44
CA PRO A 11 -7.24 4.35 -38.59
C PRO A 11 -7.15 3.90 -37.13
N ARG A 12 -6.10 4.36 -36.44
CA ARG A 12 -5.89 4.09 -35.02
C ARG A 12 -7.09 4.64 -34.24
N LEU A 13 -7.95 3.73 -33.76
CA LEU A 13 -9.03 4.07 -32.85
C LEU A 13 -8.47 4.88 -31.67
N PRO A 14 -9.18 5.94 -31.23
CA PRO A 14 -8.77 6.68 -30.05
C PRO A 14 -8.72 5.71 -28.86
N LEU A 15 -7.66 5.81 -28.06
CA LEU A 15 -7.40 4.91 -26.91
C LEU A 15 -8.62 4.76 -25.99
N SER A 16 -9.38 5.84 -25.80
CA SER A 16 -10.61 5.84 -25.03
C SER A 16 -11.71 4.93 -25.60
N ALA A 17 -11.83 4.83 -26.93
CA ALA A 17 -12.76 3.91 -27.58
C ALA A 17 -12.29 2.46 -27.47
N ALA A 18 -10.98 2.22 -27.60
CA ALA A 18 -10.40 0.89 -27.42
C ALA A 18 -10.59 0.36 -25.99
N LEU A 19 -10.42 1.21 -24.97
CA LEU A 19 -10.64 0.84 -23.57
C LEU A 19 -12.11 0.58 -23.26
N ARG A 20 -13.04 1.34 -23.87
CA ARG A 20 -14.48 1.13 -23.70
C ARG A 20 -14.93 -0.20 -24.30
N GLN A 21 -14.36 -0.58 -25.45
CA GLN A 21 -14.62 -1.85 -26.11
C GLN A 21 -14.10 -3.06 -25.32
N LEU A 22 -13.01 -2.89 -24.56
CA LEU A 22 -12.45 -3.93 -23.70
C LEU A 22 -13.37 -4.27 -22.52
N ALA A 23 -14.10 -3.27 -21.99
CA ALA A 23 -15.04 -3.47 -20.88
C ALA A 23 -16.32 -4.21 -21.30
N GLU A 24 -16.67 -4.18 -22.59
CA GLU A 24 -17.85 -4.86 -23.14
C GLU A 24 -17.57 -6.33 -23.54
N GLN A 25 -16.30 -6.75 -23.58
CA GLN A 25 -15.96 -8.14 -23.86
C GLN A 25 -16.10 -9.00 -22.59
N PRO A 26 -16.99 -10.01 -22.58
CA PRO A 26 -17.04 -10.96 -21.49
C PRO A 26 -15.70 -11.71 -21.41
N ALA A 27 -15.04 -11.66 -20.26
CA ALA A 27 -13.79 -12.36 -20.06
C ALA A 27 -14.03 -13.87 -20.22
N PRO A 28 -13.33 -14.57 -21.14
CA PRO A 28 -13.39 -16.02 -21.21
C PRO A 28 -12.88 -16.58 -19.88
N PHE A 29 -13.77 -17.25 -19.13
CA PHE A 29 -13.51 -17.75 -17.79
C PHE A 29 -12.35 -18.76 -17.72
N ASP A 30 -11.95 -19.34 -18.86
CA ASP A 30 -10.99 -20.45 -18.94
C ASP A 30 -9.54 -20.04 -19.28
N ASP A 31 -9.26 -18.77 -19.58
CA ASP A 31 -7.93 -18.36 -20.08
C ASP A 31 -6.95 -17.88 -18.99
N TRP A 32 -7.45 -17.64 -17.76
CA TRP A 32 -6.63 -17.19 -16.63
C TRP A 32 -5.43 -18.09 -16.30
N PRO A 33 -5.56 -19.44 -16.24
CA PRO A 33 -4.42 -20.29 -15.96
C PRO A 33 -3.35 -20.22 -17.07
N GLN A 34 -3.74 -20.11 -18.34
CA GLN A 34 -2.77 -19.98 -19.45
C GLN A 34 -2.04 -18.63 -19.42
N LEU A 35 -2.74 -17.54 -19.10
CA LEU A 35 -2.13 -16.22 -18.97
C LEU A 35 -1.11 -16.19 -17.82
N SER A 36 -1.46 -16.80 -16.67
CA SER A 36 -0.56 -16.87 -15.52
C SER A 36 0.70 -17.72 -15.81
N ALA A 37 0.58 -18.75 -16.64
CA ALA A 37 1.71 -19.57 -17.07
C ALA A 37 2.64 -18.80 -18.01
N ARG A 38 2.09 -18.00 -18.94
CA ARG A 38 2.87 -17.15 -19.84
C ARG A 38 3.64 -16.06 -19.10
N LEU A 39 2.99 -15.35 -18.17
CA LEU A 39 3.65 -14.30 -17.38
C LEU A 39 4.82 -14.83 -16.54
N ARG A 40 4.69 -16.03 -15.95
CA ARG A 40 5.82 -16.67 -15.23
C ARG A 40 6.97 -17.06 -16.15
N SER A 41 6.68 -17.44 -17.39
CA SER A 41 7.71 -17.78 -18.37
C SER A 41 8.47 -16.57 -18.89
N GLU A 42 7.80 -15.42 -19.03
CA GLU A 42 8.42 -14.18 -19.51
C GLU A 42 9.26 -13.48 -18.43
N ALA A 43 8.84 -13.57 -17.16
CA ALA A 43 9.57 -13.00 -16.03
C ALA A 43 11.00 -13.55 -15.85
N HIS A 44 11.29 -14.74 -16.40
CA HIS A 44 12.62 -15.33 -16.35
C HIS A 44 13.58 -14.84 -17.44
N SER A 45 13.12 -14.04 -18.41
CA SER A 45 13.97 -13.57 -19.53
C SER A 45 14.49 -12.15 -19.41
N HIS A 46 13.96 -11.33 -18.48
CA HIS A 46 14.37 -9.93 -18.31
C HIS A 46 15.51 -9.75 -17.29
N GLN A 47 16.59 -10.53 -17.43
CA GLN A 47 17.92 -10.12 -16.97
C GLN A 47 18.51 -9.12 -17.98
N SER A 48 17.91 -7.94 -18.11
CA SER A 48 18.47 -6.86 -18.96
C SER A 48 18.88 -5.69 -18.08
N ARG A 49 20.20 -5.61 -17.91
CA ARG A 49 20.98 -4.57 -17.24
C ARG A 49 20.66 -3.19 -17.83
N TRP A 50 19.84 -2.39 -17.16
CA TRP A 50 19.73 -0.94 -17.45
C TRP A 50 19.85 -0.10 -16.16
N PRO A 51 20.55 1.05 -16.22
CA PRO A 51 21.08 1.75 -15.07
C PRO A 51 20.04 2.68 -14.43
N SER A 52 19.65 2.37 -13.20
CA SER A 52 18.72 3.11 -12.34
C SER A 52 19.35 4.34 -11.68
N LEU A 53 19.89 5.28 -12.45
CA LEU A 53 20.67 6.41 -11.89
C LEU A 53 20.16 7.83 -12.21
N ALA A 54 19.07 7.99 -12.98
CA ALA A 54 18.59 9.33 -13.36
C ALA A 54 17.31 9.79 -12.62
N LEU A 55 16.62 8.92 -11.89
CA LEU A 55 15.32 9.21 -11.27
C LEU A 55 15.36 9.47 -9.76
N ALA A 56 16.54 9.52 -9.15
CA ALA A 56 16.72 9.77 -7.72
C ALA A 56 16.71 11.26 -7.33
N ALA A 57 16.98 12.17 -8.27
CA ALA A 57 17.21 13.58 -7.92
C ALA A 57 15.92 14.42 -7.72
N SER A 58 14.79 14.06 -8.36
CA SER A 58 13.57 14.87 -8.28
C SER A 58 12.69 14.60 -7.06
N LEU A 59 12.94 13.52 -6.31
CA LEU A 59 12.13 13.15 -5.13
C LEU A 59 12.65 13.78 -3.83
N LEU A 60 13.93 14.16 -3.77
CA LEU A 60 14.53 14.78 -2.58
C LEU A 60 14.00 16.19 -2.29
N ILE A 61 13.64 16.97 -3.32
CA ILE A 61 13.16 18.36 -3.16
C ILE A 61 11.73 18.40 -2.60
N GLY A 62 10.89 17.42 -2.93
CA GLY A 62 9.52 17.33 -2.41
C GLY A 62 9.45 17.02 -0.91
N ILE A 63 10.36 16.16 -0.43
CA ILE A 63 10.37 15.70 0.97
C ILE A 63 10.86 16.81 1.91
N THR A 64 11.85 17.61 1.52
CA THR A 64 12.34 18.71 2.35
C THR A 64 11.30 19.81 2.56
N LEU A 65 10.44 20.07 1.57
CA LEU A 65 9.42 21.12 1.70
C LEU A 65 8.26 20.68 2.60
N ALA A 66 7.90 19.39 2.59
CA ALA A 66 6.84 18.85 3.45
C ALA A 66 7.21 18.86 4.94
N LEU A 67 8.50 18.70 5.28
CA LEU A 67 9.01 18.78 6.66
C LEU A 67 8.94 20.19 7.27
N LEU A 68 9.04 21.24 6.45
CA LEU A 68 9.01 22.64 6.91
C LEU A 68 7.61 23.20 7.19
N LEU A 69 6.56 22.55 6.67
CA LEU A 69 5.17 23.02 6.81
C LEU A 69 4.36 22.25 7.86
N GLN A 70 4.94 21.28 8.57
CA GLN A 70 4.20 20.61 9.64
C GLN A 70 4.12 21.52 10.88
N PRO A 71 2.92 21.88 11.35
CA PRO A 71 2.75 22.61 12.59
C PRO A 71 3.18 21.71 13.76
N THR A 72 4.27 22.08 14.43
CA THR A 72 4.73 21.42 15.66
C THR A 72 3.66 21.57 16.75
N PRO A 73 3.08 20.49 17.30
CA PRO A 73 2.29 20.59 18.51
C PRO A 73 3.24 20.93 19.66
N GLN A 74 3.13 22.15 20.18
CA GLN A 74 3.90 22.64 21.30
C GLN A 74 3.42 21.96 22.59
N VAL A 75 3.97 20.79 22.90
CA VAL A 75 3.84 20.14 24.22
C VAL A 75 5.01 20.61 25.07
N SER A 76 4.72 21.46 26.06
CA SER A 76 5.69 21.83 27.09
C SER A 76 6.09 20.59 27.88
N ALA A 77 7.32 20.11 27.69
CA ALA A 77 7.95 19.11 28.54
C ALA A 77 9.08 19.78 29.36
N PRO A 78 9.22 19.47 30.67
CA PRO A 78 10.31 19.97 31.49
C PRO A 78 11.64 19.30 31.09
N GLN A 79 12.71 20.08 31.13
CA GLN A 79 14.09 19.65 30.90
C GLN A 79 14.55 18.66 31.98
N ALA A 80 15.09 17.50 31.59
CA ALA A 80 16.29 16.90 32.19
C ALA A 80 16.75 15.60 31.50
N THR A 81 18.06 15.57 31.22
CA THR A 81 18.99 14.42 31.21
C THR A 81 18.89 13.34 30.12
N ALA A 82 20.00 13.22 29.39
CA ALA A 82 20.32 12.18 28.43
C ALA A 82 20.16 10.77 29.02
N VAL A 83 19.13 10.06 28.56
CA VAL A 83 18.97 8.59 28.60
C VAL A 83 18.17 8.24 27.33
N GLU A 84 18.86 7.99 26.23
CA GLU A 84 18.24 7.82 24.90
C GLU A 84 17.79 6.39 24.48
N PRO A 85 17.98 5.27 25.23
CA PRO A 85 17.46 3.95 24.81
C PRO A 85 15.96 3.63 25.09
N PRO A 86 15.24 4.20 26.09
CA PRO A 86 13.89 3.72 26.43
C PRO A 86 12.80 4.13 25.42
N ALA A 87 13.02 5.19 24.63
CA ALA A 87 12.04 5.67 23.67
C ALA A 87 11.95 4.77 22.42
N LEU A 88 13.09 4.29 21.94
CA LEU A 88 13.16 3.44 20.75
C LEU A 88 12.59 2.05 21.03
N GLU A 89 12.95 1.43 22.16
CA GLU A 89 12.40 0.14 22.58
C GLU A 89 10.86 0.19 22.74
N ALA A 90 10.33 1.30 23.26
CA ALA A 90 8.89 1.51 23.38
C ALA A 90 8.19 1.57 22.00
N LEU A 91 8.77 2.27 21.03
CA LEU A 91 8.24 2.32 19.65
C LEU A 91 8.30 0.95 18.97
N GLN A 92 9.38 0.20 19.16
CA GLN A 92 9.50 -1.16 18.64
C GLN A 92 8.43 -2.08 19.22
N ALA A 93 8.24 -2.07 20.53
CA ALA A 93 7.23 -2.85 21.22
C ALA A 93 5.80 -2.50 20.75
N GLU A 94 5.50 -1.21 20.61
CA GLU A 94 4.21 -0.76 20.08
C GLU A 94 3.99 -1.26 18.65
N SER A 95 5.00 -1.14 17.80
CA SER A 95 4.91 -1.57 16.41
C SER A 95 4.63 -3.08 16.29
N ALA A 96 5.29 -3.91 17.12
CA ALA A 96 5.08 -5.35 17.18
C ALA A 96 3.66 -5.70 17.66
N TRP A 97 3.14 -4.95 18.63
CA TRP A 97 1.77 -5.09 19.09
C TRP A 97 0.75 -4.74 17.99
N LEU A 98 0.92 -3.62 17.30
CA LEU A 98 0.05 -3.19 16.19
C LEU A 98 0.04 -4.20 15.04
N GLU A 99 1.20 -4.73 14.67
CA GLU A 99 1.29 -5.77 13.65
C GLU A 99 0.54 -7.05 14.04
N ASN A 100 0.71 -7.50 15.29
CA ASN A 100 0.01 -8.67 15.80
C ASN A 100 -1.50 -8.47 15.73
N TRP A 101 -1.97 -7.30 16.15
CA TRP A 101 -3.38 -6.94 16.04
C TRP A 101 -3.86 -6.93 14.57
N LEU A 102 -3.10 -6.33 13.65
CA LEU A 102 -3.41 -6.31 12.21
C LEU A 102 -3.41 -7.71 11.59
N ARG A 103 -2.53 -8.61 12.03
CA ARG A 103 -2.53 -10.03 11.62
C ARG A 103 -3.83 -10.72 12.04
N GLN A 104 -4.28 -10.51 13.28
CA GLN A 104 -5.55 -11.07 13.78
C GLN A 104 -6.76 -10.53 13.01
N GLN A 105 -6.83 -9.20 12.77
CA GLN A 105 -7.92 -8.59 12.01
C GLN A 105 -8.01 -9.12 10.56
N ARG A 106 -6.86 -9.30 9.90
CA ARG A 106 -6.81 -9.88 8.55
C ARG A 106 -7.37 -11.31 8.51
N GLN A 107 -7.16 -12.11 9.56
CA GLN A 107 -7.72 -13.46 9.64
C GLN A 107 -9.24 -13.43 9.81
N LEU A 108 -9.77 -12.53 10.65
CA LEU A 108 -11.20 -12.40 10.91
C LEU A 108 -11.99 -11.89 9.68
N LYS A 109 -11.41 -10.95 8.91
CA LYS A 109 -12.14 -10.27 7.82
C LYS A 109 -12.00 -10.92 6.43
N ARG A 110 -11.23 -12.00 6.29
CA ARG A 110 -11.13 -12.77 5.04
C ARG A 110 -12.47 -13.35 4.57
N ALA A 111 -13.44 -13.50 5.46
CA ALA A 111 -14.71 -14.17 5.17
C ALA A 111 -15.88 -13.22 4.82
N THR A 112 -15.76 -11.90 5.03
CA THR A 112 -16.96 -11.03 5.07
C THR A 112 -16.82 -9.66 4.39
N ALA A 113 -15.67 -9.30 3.82
CA ALA A 113 -15.45 -7.94 3.34
C ALA A 113 -15.77 -7.76 1.84
N VAL A 114 -16.91 -7.13 1.53
CA VAL A 114 -17.08 -6.41 0.26
C VAL A 114 -16.24 -5.13 0.38
N LEU A 115 -15.10 -5.12 -0.28
CA LEU A 115 -14.15 -4.01 -0.23
C LEU A 115 -14.40 -3.07 -1.40
N ASP A 116 -14.61 -1.79 -1.08
CA ASP A 116 -14.64 -0.69 -2.04
C ASP A 116 -13.24 -0.50 -2.67
N ALA A 117 -13.18 -0.25 -3.98
CA ALA A 117 -11.95 -0.08 -4.73
C ALA A 117 -11.12 1.09 -4.20
N GLU A 118 -11.77 2.19 -3.79
CA GLU A 118 -11.09 3.37 -3.22
C GLU A 118 -10.38 3.04 -1.89
N ARG A 119 -11.05 2.27 -1.03
CA ARG A 119 -10.48 1.83 0.26
C ARG A 119 -9.35 0.83 0.07
N LEU A 120 -9.44 -0.01 -0.96
CA LEU A 120 -8.34 -0.92 -1.33
C LEU A 120 -7.12 -0.14 -1.79
N SER A 121 -7.28 0.88 -2.63
CA SER A 121 -6.15 1.70 -3.06
C SER A 121 -5.52 2.46 -1.90
N ALA A 122 -6.32 3.09 -1.02
CA ALA A 122 -5.80 3.80 0.15
C ALA A 122 -5.03 2.87 1.10
N ARG A 123 -5.54 1.66 1.33
CA ARG A 123 -4.83 0.65 2.12
C ARG A 123 -3.53 0.22 1.45
N GLN A 124 -3.55 -0.02 0.14
CA GLN A 124 -2.35 -0.46 -0.59
C GLN A 124 -1.26 0.61 -0.50
N GLU A 125 -1.62 1.88 -0.66
CA GLU A 125 -0.68 3.00 -0.52
C GLU A 125 0.00 3.02 0.86
N LEU A 126 -0.78 2.83 1.94
CA LEU A 126 -0.21 2.75 3.29
C LEU A 126 0.72 1.54 3.48
N ILE A 127 0.42 0.41 2.84
CA ILE A 127 1.28 -0.78 2.87
C ILE A 127 2.59 -0.50 2.13
N ASP A 128 2.53 0.15 0.97
CA ASP A 128 3.71 0.50 0.18
C ASP A 128 4.61 1.49 0.93
N GLN A 129 4.01 2.49 1.58
CA GLN A 129 4.74 3.42 2.45
C GLN A 129 5.40 2.70 3.65
N LEU A 130 4.71 1.74 4.26
CA LEU A 130 5.26 0.95 5.36
C LEU A 130 6.44 0.09 4.90
N GLN A 131 6.33 -0.56 3.74
CA GLN A 131 7.42 -1.34 3.16
C GLN A 131 8.64 -0.47 2.86
N PHE A 132 8.43 0.74 2.37
CA PHE A 132 9.52 1.69 2.14
C PHE A 132 10.24 2.07 3.45
N VAL A 133 9.50 2.35 4.53
CA VAL A 133 10.10 2.62 5.84
C VAL A 133 10.85 1.41 6.38
N ASP A 134 10.30 0.20 6.23
CA ASP A 134 10.96 -1.05 6.65
C ASP A 134 12.27 -1.28 5.87
N LEU A 135 12.34 -0.90 4.59
CA LEU A 135 13.57 -0.93 3.80
C LEU A 135 14.62 0.06 4.34
N LEU A 136 14.22 1.30 4.64
CA LEU A 136 15.13 2.30 5.20
C LEU A 136 15.65 1.89 6.59
N LEU A 137 14.82 1.24 7.41
CA LEU A 137 15.23 0.69 8.70
C LEU A 137 16.23 -0.48 8.54
N ALA A 138 16.17 -1.23 7.43
CA ALA A 138 17.09 -2.32 7.16
C ALA A 138 18.49 -1.87 6.71
N GLU A 139 18.66 -0.60 6.31
CA GLU A 139 19.94 -0.03 5.86
C GLU A 139 20.87 0.44 6.99
N GLU A 140 20.59 0.07 8.25
CA GLU A 140 21.32 0.55 9.45
C GLU A 140 21.42 2.08 9.51
N PRO A 141 20.29 2.78 9.70
CA PRO A 141 20.26 4.24 9.76
C PRO A 141 21.05 4.80 10.94
N VAL A 142 21.47 6.06 10.83
CA VAL A 142 22.05 6.82 11.94
C VAL A 142 21.00 6.97 13.05
N ALA A 143 21.42 6.95 14.33
CA ALA A 143 20.52 6.91 15.50
C ALA A 143 19.35 7.92 15.45
N ASP A 144 19.61 9.19 15.13
CA ASP A 144 18.57 10.22 15.03
C ASP A 144 17.54 9.91 13.93
N THR A 145 18.01 9.31 12.84
CA THR A 145 17.16 8.93 11.69
C THR A 145 16.41 7.64 11.98
N GLU A 146 17.02 6.71 12.72
CA GLU A 146 16.40 5.46 13.17
C GLU A 146 15.15 5.74 14.01
N LEU A 147 15.26 6.64 14.99
CA LEU A 147 14.15 7.04 15.85
C LEU A 147 12.99 7.63 15.03
N ALA A 148 13.30 8.52 14.08
CA ALA A 148 12.29 9.13 13.21
C ALA A 148 11.58 8.09 12.32
N LEU A 149 12.33 7.13 11.77
CA LEU A 149 11.76 6.03 10.97
C LEU A 149 10.86 5.11 11.80
N TRP A 150 11.24 4.78 13.05
CA TRP A 150 10.38 4.03 13.97
C TRP A 150 9.08 4.76 14.31
N GLN A 151 9.15 6.08 14.54
CA GLN A 151 7.95 6.89 14.76
C GLN A 151 7.02 6.87 13.54
N GLN A 152 7.58 7.04 12.34
CA GLN A 152 6.82 6.98 11.09
C GLN A 152 6.18 5.61 10.90
N ARG A 153 6.90 4.52 11.19
CA ARG A 153 6.38 3.16 11.12
C ARG A 153 5.16 2.95 12.03
N VAL A 154 5.23 3.37 13.29
CA VAL A 154 4.12 3.29 14.24
C VAL A 154 2.92 4.11 13.75
N LEU A 155 3.15 5.31 13.22
CA LEU A 155 2.11 6.16 12.66
C LEU A 155 1.37 5.46 11.50
N LEU A 156 2.10 4.89 10.54
CA LEU A 156 1.51 4.14 9.41
C LEU A 156 0.73 2.92 9.87
N LEU A 157 1.23 2.16 10.84
CA LEU A 157 0.52 1.02 11.43
C LEU A 157 -0.76 1.44 12.15
N ARG A 158 -0.75 2.57 12.87
CA ARG A 158 -1.96 3.15 13.48
C ARG A 158 -2.98 3.57 12.41
N GLN A 159 -2.56 4.21 11.33
CA GLN A 159 -3.46 4.57 10.22
C GLN A 159 -4.07 3.33 9.57
N LEU A 160 -3.26 2.31 9.28
CA LEU A 160 -3.77 1.02 8.81
C LEU A 160 -4.79 0.41 9.78
N SER A 161 -4.57 0.54 11.09
CA SER A 161 -5.51 0.01 12.08
C SER A 161 -6.90 0.67 12.02
N VAL A 162 -6.95 1.97 11.71
CA VAL A 162 -8.21 2.70 11.49
C VAL A 162 -8.91 2.19 10.24
N GLU A 163 -8.19 2.01 9.14
CA GLU A 163 -8.73 1.45 7.89
C GLU A 163 -9.28 0.03 8.06
N TYR A 164 -8.63 -0.80 8.88
CA TYR A 164 -9.15 -2.12 9.23
C TYR A 164 -10.38 -2.04 10.14
N SER A 165 -10.45 -1.07 11.04
CA SER A 165 -11.59 -0.88 11.97
C SER A 165 -12.83 -0.30 11.29
N ALA A 166 -12.65 0.61 10.32
CA ALA A 166 -13.73 1.27 9.59
C ALA A 166 -14.61 0.32 8.75
N LEU A 167 -14.14 -0.91 8.50
CA LEU A 167 -14.93 -2.00 7.94
C LEU A 167 -15.89 -2.65 8.96
N GLY A 168 -16.09 -2.04 10.14
CA GLY A 168 -16.77 -2.60 11.31
C GLY A 168 -18.26 -2.28 11.55
N PRO A 169 -18.92 -1.24 10.98
CA PRO A 169 -20.30 -0.94 11.40
C PRO A 169 -21.38 -1.75 10.66
N ALA A 170 -21.08 -2.37 9.51
CA ALA A 170 -22.10 -3.01 8.66
C ALA A 170 -22.69 -4.33 9.22
N LEU A 171 -22.01 -4.98 10.17
CA LEU A 171 -22.48 -6.24 10.76
C LEU A 171 -23.26 -6.07 12.07
N SER A 172 -23.26 -4.88 12.69
CA SER A 172 -24.08 -4.63 13.90
C SER A 172 -25.54 -4.31 13.59
N ALA A 173 -25.87 -3.80 12.40
CA ALA A 173 -27.26 -3.54 12.01
C ALA A 173 -28.04 -4.82 11.64
N ALA A 174 -27.36 -5.85 11.13
CA ALA A 174 -28.01 -7.12 10.76
C ALA A 174 -28.29 -8.04 11.97
N ALA A 175 -27.58 -7.86 13.09
CA ALA A 175 -27.76 -8.66 14.30
C ALA A 175 -28.92 -8.17 15.20
N LEU A 176 -29.41 -6.94 15.01
CA LEU A 176 -30.50 -6.37 15.82
C LEU A 176 -31.91 -6.56 15.21
N VAL A 177 -32.03 -7.09 13.99
CA VAL A 177 -33.33 -7.29 13.33
C VAL A 177 -33.90 -8.72 13.51
N ASN A 178 -33.09 -9.68 13.99
CA ASN A 178 -33.50 -11.07 14.23
C ASN A 178 -33.42 -11.48 15.72
N GLY A 179 -33.85 -10.59 16.62
CA GLY A 179 -34.19 -10.99 17.99
C GLY A 179 -35.61 -11.59 18.00
N PRO A 180 -35.83 -12.83 18.47
CA PRO A 180 -37.16 -13.40 18.53
C PRO A 180 -37.98 -12.64 19.57
N LEU A 181 -38.98 -11.88 19.10
CA LEU A 181 -40.15 -11.54 19.89
C LEU A 181 -40.88 -12.83 20.21
N LEU A 182 -40.63 -13.41 21.38
CA LEU A 182 -41.58 -14.33 21.99
C LEU A 182 -41.85 -13.87 23.42
N LEU A 183 -43.11 -13.44 23.56
CA LEU A 183 -43.89 -13.12 24.74
C LEU A 183 -43.90 -14.26 25.77
#